data_AF-A0A183FII1-F1
#
_entry.id   AF-A0A183FII1-F1
#
_cell.length_a   1.000
_cell.length_b   1.000
_cell.length_c   1.000
_cell.angle_alpha   90.00
_cell.angle_beta   90.00
_cell.angle_gamma   90.00
#
_symmetry.space_group_name_H-M   'P 1'
#
loop_
_entity.id
_entity.type
_entity.pdbx_description
1 polymer ?
#
loop_
_entity_poly.entity_id
_entity_poly.type
_entity_poly.pdbx_seq_one_letter_code
_entity_poly.pdbx_strand_id
1 'polypeptide(L)'
;MRVLTMTDSENLAPANGGESVDNTVVRQVEYYFGNINLPRDKFLQDTMKVDDGWVPIKTLPKFNCLASITTDVDVISNAVKASGSEIISVSKGGQKIHRYIDT
;
A
#
# COMPACT_ATOMS: atom_id res chain seq x y z
N MET A 1 25.09 -27.04 -8.88
CA MET A 1 24.24 -27.27 -7.68
C MET A 1 23.42 -26.00 -7.47
N ARG A 2 22.11 -26.14 -7.20
CA ARG A 2 21.04 -25.12 -7.01
C ARG A 2 21.52 -23.85 -6.27
N VAL A 3 20.93 -22.66 -6.43
CA VAL A 3 19.51 -22.33 -6.24
C VAL A 3 19.13 -21.09 -7.08
N LEU A 4 18.06 -21.19 -7.89
CA LEU A 4 17.28 -20.03 -8.33
C LEU A 4 16.67 -19.40 -7.07
N THR A 5 17.12 -18.22 -6.65
CA THR A 5 16.35 -17.43 -5.69
C THR A 5 15.16 -16.87 -6.44
N MET A 6 14.04 -17.59 -6.34
CA MET A 6 12.71 -17.14 -6.74
C MET A 6 12.48 -15.76 -6.11
N THR A 7 12.38 -14.75 -6.95
CA THR A 7 11.70 -13.51 -6.60
C THR A 7 10.33 -13.88 -6.09
N ASP A 8 10.02 -13.54 -4.84
CA ASP A 8 8.72 -13.76 -4.18
C ASP A 8 7.66 -12.82 -4.80
N SER A 9 7.47 -12.96 -6.11
CA SER A 9 6.51 -12.22 -6.93
C SER A 9 5.14 -12.90 -6.94
N GLU A 10 4.90 -13.87 -6.06
CA GLU A 10 3.70 -14.68 -6.01
C GLU A 10 3.09 -14.68 -4.61
N ASN A 11 2.40 -13.60 -4.23
CA ASN A 11 1.15 -13.74 -3.46
C ASN A 11 0.23 -12.52 -3.58
N LEU A 12 -0.10 -12.11 -4.81
CA LEU A 12 -1.35 -11.37 -5.02
C LEU A 12 -2.48 -12.40 -5.05
N ALA A 13 -3.31 -12.40 -4.01
CA ALA A 13 -4.52 -13.22 -3.93
C ALA A 13 -5.29 -13.15 -5.27
N PRO A 14 -5.83 -14.28 -5.75
CA PRO A 14 -6.45 -14.35 -7.07
C PRO A 14 -7.54 -13.27 -7.18
N ALA A 15 -7.38 -12.38 -8.15
CA ALA A 15 -8.40 -11.42 -8.52
C ALA A 15 -9.62 -12.20 -9.04
N ASN A 16 -10.63 -12.37 -8.20
CA ASN A 16 -11.96 -12.76 -8.67
C ASN A 16 -12.45 -11.64 -9.59
N GLY A 17 -12.77 -11.99 -10.85
CA GLY A 17 -13.15 -11.04 -11.89
C GLY A 17 -14.43 -10.27 -11.55
N GLY A 18 -14.27 -9.07 -10.97
CA GLY A 18 -15.37 -8.18 -10.59
C GLY A 18 -15.03 -7.11 -9.54
N GLU A 19 -13.81 -7.08 -8.98
CA GLU A 19 -13.41 -6.00 -8.05
C GLU A 19 -13.26 -4.65 -8.76
N SER A 20 -13.75 -3.57 -8.12
CA SER A 20 -13.53 -2.21 -8.58
C SER A 20 -12.07 -1.79 -8.41
N VAL A 21 -11.62 -0.83 -9.22
CA VAL A 21 -10.27 -0.24 -9.11
C VAL A 21 -10.00 0.22 -7.68
N ASP A 22 -10.98 0.85 -7.03
CA ASP A 22 -10.86 1.34 -5.65
C ASP A 22 -10.57 0.21 -4.65
N ASN A 23 -11.28 -0.91 -4.76
CA ASN A 23 -11.05 -2.06 -3.88
C ASN A 23 -9.66 -2.66 -4.11
N THR A 24 -9.22 -2.76 -5.37
CA THR A 24 -7.88 -3.26 -5.69
C THR A 24 -6.80 -2.33 -5.15
N VAL A 25 -6.98 -1.01 -5.24
CA VAL A 25 -6.09 -0.01 -4.64
C VAL A 25 -6.01 -0.18 -3.13
N VAL A 26 -7.15 -0.22 -2.45
CA VAL A 26 -7.20 -0.33 -0.98
C VAL A 26 -6.47 -1.58 -0.52
N ARG A 27 -6.79 -2.74 -1.10
CA ARG A 27 -6.16 -4.02 -0.78
C ARG A 27 -4.65 -3.98 -0.97
N GLN A 28 -4.19 -3.34 -2.04
CA GLN A 28 -2.77 -3.20 -2.33
C GLN A 28 -2.05 -2.31 -1.31
N VAL A 29 -2.68 -1.20 -0.90
CA VAL A 29 -2.12 -0.30 0.12
C VAL A 29 -2.14 -0.98 1.49
N GLU A 30 -3.23 -1.64 1.87
CA GLU A 30 -3.31 -2.42 3.11
C GLU A 30 -2.23 -3.49 3.19
N TYR A 31 -1.94 -4.17 2.08
CA TYR A 31 -0.84 -5.12 2.03
C TYR A 31 0.49 -4.47 2.37
N TYR A 32 0.80 -3.29 1.82
CA TYR A 32 2.07 -2.60 2.09
C TYR A 32 2.24 -2.24 3.57
N PHE A 33 1.18 -1.72 4.18
CA PHE A 33 1.20 -1.28 5.59
C PHE A 33 0.85 -2.41 6.58
N GLY A 34 0.40 -3.56 6.09
CA GLY A 34 -0.01 -4.69 6.91
C GLY A 34 1.16 -5.40 7.61
N ASN A 35 0.80 -6.28 8.54
CA ASN A 35 1.76 -7.01 9.40
C ASN A 35 2.70 -7.96 8.67
N ILE A 36 2.42 -8.29 7.40
CA ILE A 36 3.24 -9.21 6.61
C ILE A 36 4.36 -8.45 5.89
N ASN A 37 4.02 -7.37 5.18
CA ASN A 37 4.99 -6.60 4.38
C ASN A 37 5.79 -5.62 5.24
N LEU A 38 5.13 -4.83 6.10
CA LEU A 38 5.76 -3.69 6.78
C LEU A 38 7.02 -4.07 7.60
N PRO A 39 7.09 -5.21 8.33
CA PRO A 39 8.31 -5.58 9.06
C PRO A 39 9.53 -5.87 8.17
N ARG A 40 9.32 -6.15 6.87
CA ARG A 40 10.37 -6.52 5.92
C ARG A 40 10.70 -5.39 4.93
N ASP A 41 9.76 -4.48 4.71
CA ASP A 41 9.90 -3.36 3.77
C ASP A 41 10.70 -2.20 4.38
N LYS A 42 12.02 -2.23 4.18
CA LYS A 42 12.93 -1.20 4.69
C LYS A 42 12.61 0.19 4.13
N PHE A 43 12.21 0.28 2.87
CA PHE A 43 11.89 1.57 2.25
C PHE A 43 10.68 2.21 2.92
N LEU A 44 9.62 1.43 3.15
CA LEU A 44 8.42 1.91 3.82
C LEU A 44 8.70 2.28 5.28
N GLN A 45 9.45 1.45 6.00
CA GLN A 45 9.88 1.75 7.37
C GLN A 45 10.69 3.04 7.46
N ASP A 46 11.67 3.23 6.58
CA ASP A 46 12.52 4.41 6.60
C ASP A 46 11.74 5.67 6.18
N THR A 47 10.81 5.54 5.24
CA THR A 47 9.93 6.65 4.86
C THR A 47 9.01 7.06 6.01
N MET A 48 8.43 6.10 6.74
CA MET A 48 7.59 6.36 7.90
C MET A 48 8.35 7.09 9.03
N LYS A 49 9.65 6.81 9.22
CA LYS A 49 10.47 7.49 10.24
C LYS A 49 10.72 8.98 9.95
N VAL A 50 10.57 9.43 8.71
CA VAL A 50 10.88 10.82 8.31
C VAL A 50 9.79 11.80 8.76
N ASP A 51 8.55 11.34 8.91
CA ASP A 51 7.38 12.20 9.08
C ASP A 51 6.36 11.54 10.01
N ASP A 52 6.79 11.12 11.21
CA ASP A 52 5.92 10.58 12.28
C ASP A 52 4.92 9.51 11.82
N GLY A 53 5.39 8.54 11.03
CA GLY A 53 4.57 7.44 10.50
C GLY A 53 3.85 7.77 9.20
N TRP A 54 3.86 9.03 8.74
CA TRP A 54 3.23 9.42 7.49
C TRP A 54 4.09 9.09 6.27
N VAL A 55 3.42 8.62 5.21
CA VAL A 55 4.02 8.32 3.92
C VAL A 55 3.32 9.13 2.84
N PRO A 56 4.03 9.97 2.07
CA PRO A 56 3.42 10.72 0.97
C PRO A 56 2.84 9.78 -0.12
N ILE A 57 1.61 9.99 -0.57
CA ILE A 57 1.01 9.14 -1.63
C ILE A 57 1.84 9.19 -2.90
N LYS A 58 2.46 10.33 -3.22
CA LYS A 58 3.36 10.50 -4.35
C LYS A 58 4.59 9.58 -4.34
N THR A 59 4.93 8.94 -3.22
CA THR A 59 6.02 7.95 -3.18
C THR A 59 5.52 6.53 -3.49
N LEU A 60 4.21 6.29 -3.44
CA LEU A 60 3.59 4.99 -3.68
C LEU A 60 3.60 4.52 -5.16
N PRO A 61 3.67 5.39 -6.18
CA PRO A 61 3.90 4.95 -7.57
C PRO A 61 5.27 4.26 -7.80
N LYS A 62 6.22 4.34 -6.85
CA LYS A 62 7.47 3.55 -6.92
C LYS A 62 7.24 2.06 -6.68
N PHE A 63 6.05 1.67 -6.23
CA PHE A 63 5.67 0.29 -6.04
C PHE A 63 4.98 -0.21 -7.31
N ASN A 64 5.68 -1.04 -8.08
CA ASN A 64 5.23 -1.49 -9.41
C ASN A 64 3.81 -2.08 -9.43
N CYS A 65 3.40 -2.76 -8.36
CA CYS A 65 2.04 -3.33 -8.27
C CYS A 65 0.97 -2.23 -8.17
N LEU A 66 1.17 -1.20 -7.33
CA LEU A 66 0.20 -0.10 -7.25
C LEU A 66 0.17 0.70 -8.56
N ALA A 67 1.34 0.97 -9.15
CA ALA A 67 1.44 1.69 -10.42
C ALA A 67 0.73 0.97 -11.58
N SER A 68 0.65 -0.37 -11.55
CA SER A 68 -0.13 -1.14 -12.53
C SER A 68 -1.65 -1.00 -12.37
N ILE A 69 -2.12 -0.55 -11.20
CA ILE A 69 -3.54 -0.28 -10.92
C ILE A 69 -3.85 1.18 -11.23
N THR A 70 -3.07 2.11 -10.65
CA THR A 70 -3.19 3.56 -10.89
C THR A 70 -1.92 4.30 -10.45
N THR A 71 -1.68 5.46 -11.06
CA THR A 71 -0.66 6.42 -10.61
C THR A 71 -1.27 7.73 -10.12
N ASP A 72 -2.60 7.84 -10.16
CA ASP A 72 -3.34 9.03 -9.77
C ASP A 72 -3.49 9.10 -8.24
N VAL A 73 -2.94 10.17 -7.67
CA VAL A 73 -2.95 10.44 -6.23
C VAL A 73 -4.36 10.62 -5.71
N ASP A 74 -5.25 11.25 -6.47
CA ASP A 74 -6.62 11.52 -6.05
C ASP A 74 -7.44 10.22 -6.02
N VAL A 75 -7.22 9.33 -7.00
CA VAL A 75 -7.83 7.98 -7.00
C VAL A 75 -7.38 7.20 -5.76
N ILE A 76 -6.08 7.19 -5.46
CA ILE A 76 -5.55 6.48 -4.27
C ILE A 76 -6.13 7.07 -2.98
N SER A 77 -6.11 8.40 -2.84
CA SER A 77 -6.64 9.10 -1.68
C SER A 77 -8.13 8.81 -1.49
N ASN A 78 -8.93 8.90 -2.54
CA ASN A 78 -10.37 8.74 -2.46
C ASN A 78 -10.77 7.30 -2.17
N ALA A 79 -10.10 6.32 -2.79
CA ALA A 79 -10.32 4.91 -2.52
C ALA A 79 -10.06 4.56 -1.06
N VAL A 80 -8.92 4.98 -0.50
CA VAL A 80 -8.57 4.71 0.90
C VAL A 80 -9.47 5.49 1.87
N LYS A 81 -9.88 6.71 1.55
CA LYS A 81 -10.83 7.48 2.38
C LYS A 81 -12.22 6.83 2.42
N ALA A 82 -12.68 6.28 1.29
CA ALA A 82 -14.01 5.70 1.18
C ALA A 82 -14.09 4.26 1.71
N SER A 83 -12.96 3.56 1.85
CA SER A 83 -12.95 2.12 2.19
C SER A 83 -13.29 1.81 3.64
N GLY A 84 -13.14 2.76 4.56
CA GLY A 84 -13.30 2.49 5.99
C GLY A 84 -12.27 1.52 6.56
N SER A 85 -11.07 1.44 5.95
CA SER A 85 -10.00 0.54 6.38
C SER A 85 -9.64 0.69 7.86
N GLU A 86 -9.43 -0.43 8.54
CA GLU A 86 -8.98 -0.51 9.93
C GLU A 86 -7.43 -0.47 10.05
N ILE A 87 -6.72 -0.54 8.93
CA ILE A 87 -5.24 -0.63 8.91
C ILE A 87 -4.61 0.70 8.52
N ILE A 88 -5.25 1.45 7.61
CA ILE A 88 -4.68 2.67 7.00
C ILE A 88 -5.66 3.83 7.02
N SER A 89 -5.11 5.05 7.04
CA SER A 89 -5.85 6.31 6.95
C SER A 89 -5.17 7.29 6.01
N VAL A 90 -5.94 8.28 5.54
CA VAL A 90 -5.41 9.38 4.72
C VAL A 90 -5.45 10.67 5.51
N SER A 91 -4.39 11.48 5.39
CA SER A 91 -4.33 12.84 5.93
C SER A 91 -5.51 13.69 5.46
N LYS A 92 -5.85 14.74 6.22
CA LYS A 92 -6.92 15.69 5.87
C LYS A 92 -6.79 16.25 4.45
N GLY A 93 -5.57 16.53 4.01
CA GLY A 93 -5.26 17.06 2.68
C GLY A 93 -5.30 16.03 1.55
N GLY A 94 -5.45 14.72 1.84
CA GLY A 94 -5.44 13.69 0.79
C GLY A 94 -4.07 13.36 0.22
N GLN A 95 -2.98 13.77 0.87
CA GLN A 95 -1.63 13.70 0.26
C GLN A 95 -0.68 12.68 0.92
N LYS A 96 -1.05 12.20 2.12
CA LYS A 96 -0.25 11.26 2.90
C LYS A 96 -1.13 10.13 3.46
N ILE A 97 -0.54 8.95 3.60
CA ILE A 97 -1.12 7.76 4.23
C ILE A 97 -0.41 7.49 5.56
N HIS A 98 -1.17 7.02 6.55
CA HIS A 98 -0.64 6.60 7.84
C HIS A 98 -1.27 5.26 8.23
N ARG A 99 -0.47 4.39 8.85
CA ARG A 99 -0.96 3.12 9.40
C ARG A 99 -1.51 3.32 10.81
N TYR A 100 -2.66 2.75 11.14
CA TYR A 100 -3.08 2.69 12.54
C TYR A 100 -2.10 1.83 13.34
N ILE A 101 -1.65 2.36 14.48
CA ILE A 101 -0.85 1.60 15.43
C ILE A 101 -1.84 0.77 16.24
N ASP A 102 -1.80 -0.55 16.06
CA ASP A 102 -2.53 -1.48 16.91
C ASP A 102 -2.13 -1.17 18.37
N THR A 103 -3.07 -0.62 19.15
CA THR A 103 -2.82 -0.21 20.54
C THR A 103 -3.02 -1.39 21.48
#